data_AF-A0A1E7GNE2-F1
#
_entry.id   AF-A0A1E7GNE2-F1
#
_cell.length_a   1.000
_cell.length_b   1.000
_cell.length_c   1.000
_cell.angle_alpha   90.00
_cell.angle_beta   90.00
_cell.angle_gamma   90.00
#
_symmetry.space_group_name_H-M   'P 1'
#
loop_
_entity.id
_entity.type
_entity.pdbx_description
1 polymer ?
#
loop_
_entity_poly.entity_id
_entity_poly.type
_entity_poly.pdbx_seq_one_letter_code
_entity_poly.pdbx_strand_id
1 'polypeptide(L)'
;MTTESPEKKPHIIPALREGVGIVQMVLFKEVKAKLTRNQPSQDRIFLSMLAGSITNEVFATRNPAEKFILFRKENRAEIEQELLGLAAEMPQLCAKITDALRIQTICDHQEGKDSTAILVRAKELGILIEEREIPLPSTFMSTVRALGEEHNLIVPPVQITPEQDQSIVH
;
A
#
# COMPACT_ATOMS: atom_id res chain seq x y z
N MET A 1 -12.47 12.03 -44.95
CA MET A 1 -11.29 11.67 -44.14
C MET A 1 -11.56 12.18 -42.73
N THR A 2 -12.22 11.35 -41.92
CA THR A 2 -12.47 11.61 -40.50
C THR A 2 -11.19 11.31 -39.74
N THR A 3 -10.68 12.33 -39.07
CA THR A 3 -9.49 12.29 -38.20
C THR A 3 -9.76 11.37 -37.01
N GLU A 4 -9.11 10.21 -36.98
CA GLU A 4 -8.98 9.41 -35.78
C GLU A 4 -8.13 10.20 -34.77
N SER A 5 -8.75 10.64 -33.68
CA SER A 5 -8.01 11.09 -32.50
C SER A 5 -7.29 9.86 -31.92
N PRO A 6 -6.01 9.96 -31.54
CA PRO A 6 -5.30 8.83 -30.94
C PRO A 6 -6.02 8.46 -29.65
N GLU A 7 -6.54 7.23 -29.58
CA GLU A 7 -7.11 6.67 -28.37
C GLU A 7 -6.12 6.85 -27.22
N LYS A 8 -6.45 7.73 -26.26
CA LYS A 8 -5.76 7.77 -24.96
C LYS A 8 -5.94 6.40 -24.34
N LYS A 9 -4.97 5.49 -24.50
CA LYS A 9 -4.89 4.31 -23.65
C LYS A 9 -4.91 4.82 -22.21
N PRO A 10 -5.94 4.54 -21.41
CA PRO A 10 -5.97 4.99 -20.04
C PRO A 10 -4.72 4.45 -19.35
N HIS A 11 -3.96 5.33 -18.68
CA HIS A 11 -2.76 4.99 -17.93
C HIS A 11 -3.14 4.17 -16.68
N ILE A 12 -3.64 2.95 -16.90
CA ILE A 12 -4.20 2.08 -15.87
C ILE A 12 -3.13 1.59 -14.89
N ILE A 13 -1.91 1.32 -15.37
CA ILE A 13 -0.81 0.85 -14.53
C ILE A 13 -0.43 1.91 -13.47
N PRO A 14 -0.16 3.18 -13.82
CA PRO A 14 0.07 4.22 -12.81
C PRO A 14 -1.05 4.34 -11.76
N ALA A 15 -2.32 4.32 -12.18
CA ALA A 15 -3.45 4.40 -11.25
C ALA A 15 -3.51 3.19 -10.30
N LEU A 16 -3.24 1.98 -10.80
CA LEU A 16 -3.16 0.78 -9.98
C LEU A 16 -2.01 0.84 -8.97
N ARG A 17 -0.86 1.40 -9.37
CA ARG A 17 0.30 1.61 -8.49
C ARG A 17 -0.02 2.60 -7.36
N GLU A 18 -0.74 3.68 -7.67
CA GLU A 18 -1.24 4.60 -6.64
C GLU A 18 -2.18 3.87 -5.66
N GLY A 19 -3.06 3.00 -6.18
CA GLY A 19 -3.89 2.13 -5.36
C GLY A 19 -3.10 1.22 -4.42
N VAL A 20 -2.03 0.58 -4.91
CA VAL A 20 -1.10 -0.19 -4.08
C VAL A 20 -0.44 0.69 -3.02
N GLY A 21 -0.03 1.91 -3.38
CA GLY A 21 0.55 2.89 -2.46
C GLY A 21 -0.38 3.27 -1.30
N ILE A 22 -1.69 3.40 -1.56
CA ILE A 22 -2.67 3.63 -0.49
C ILE A 22 -2.67 2.47 0.52
N VAL A 23 -2.68 1.22 0.03
CA VAL A 23 -2.65 0.04 0.91
C VAL A 23 -1.35 -0.01 1.74
N GLN A 24 -0.20 0.35 1.14
CA GLN A 24 1.07 0.48 1.87
C GLN A 24 0.98 1.53 2.98
N MET A 25 0.42 2.70 2.70
CA MET A 25 0.25 3.76 3.70
C MET A 25 -0.69 3.35 4.84
N VAL A 26 -1.77 2.62 4.53
CA VAL A 26 -2.69 2.08 5.53
C VAL A 26 -1.99 1.07 6.42
N LEU A 27 -1.27 0.10 5.84
CA LEU A 27 -0.49 -0.87 6.59
C LEU A 27 0.51 -0.17 7.52
N PHE A 28 1.26 0.81 7.00
CA PHE A 28 2.19 1.60 7.80
C PHE A 28 1.50 2.28 9.00
N LYS A 29 0.34 2.90 8.79
CA LYS A 29 -0.41 3.58 9.86
C LYS A 29 -0.87 2.60 10.94
N GLU A 30 -1.43 1.46 10.54
CA GLU A 30 -1.93 0.44 11.47
C GLU A 30 -0.80 -0.20 12.28
N VAL A 31 0.31 -0.57 11.61
CA VAL A 31 1.51 -1.11 12.27
C VAL A 31 2.11 -0.08 13.23
N LYS A 32 2.28 1.17 12.80
CA LYS A 32 2.81 2.23 13.67
C LYS A 32 1.91 2.48 14.88
N ALA A 33 0.59 2.45 14.70
CA ALA A 33 -0.37 2.63 15.78
C ALA A 33 -0.30 1.45 16.78
N LYS A 34 -0.21 0.21 16.29
CA LYS A 34 0.01 -0.98 17.12
C LYS A 34 1.31 -0.87 17.92
N LEU A 35 2.43 -0.65 17.25
CA LEU A 35 3.75 -0.53 17.87
C LEU A 35 3.78 0.57 18.94
N THR A 36 3.15 1.71 18.66
CA THR A 36 2.95 2.82 19.61
C THR A 36 2.19 2.39 20.86
N ARG A 37 1.11 1.60 20.71
CA ARG A 37 0.32 1.12 21.85
C ARG A 37 1.09 0.10 22.68
N ASN A 38 1.84 -0.78 22.03
CA ASN A 38 2.57 -1.86 22.68
C ASN A 38 3.87 -1.39 23.35
N GLN A 39 4.49 -0.34 22.81
CA GLN A 39 5.76 0.20 23.28
C GLN A 39 5.67 1.72 23.50
N PRO A 40 4.82 2.23 24.41
CA PRO A 40 4.54 3.66 24.54
C PRO A 40 5.76 4.49 24.98
N SER A 41 6.72 3.87 25.65
CA SER A 41 7.97 4.49 26.12
C SER A 41 9.08 4.54 25.06
N GLN A 42 8.89 3.85 23.92
CA GLN A 42 9.89 3.79 22.87
C GLN A 42 9.88 5.08 22.03
N ASP A 43 11.04 5.43 21.47
CA ASP A 43 11.18 6.63 20.64
C ASP A 43 10.27 6.59 19.40
N ARG A 44 9.62 7.73 19.11
CA ARG A 44 8.63 7.84 18.03
C ARG A 44 9.24 7.72 16.65
N ILE A 45 10.49 8.15 16.47
CA ILE A 45 11.21 8.03 15.21
C ILE A 45 11.56 6.56 14.99
N PHE A 46 12.08 5.87 16.02
CA PHE A 46 12.34 4.44 16.00
C PHE A 46 11.09 3.64 15.59
N LEU A 47 9.95 3.84 16.26
CA LEU A 47 8.71 3.12 15.95
C LEU A 47 8.23 3.40 14.52
N SER A 48 8.46 4.61 14.01
CA SER A 48 8.14 4.94 12.61
C SER A 48 9.08 4.23 11.63
N MET A 49 10.37 4.12 11.93
CA MET A 49 11.33 3.37 11.11
C MET A 49 11.04 1.86 11.13
N LEU A 50 10.64 1.32 12.27
CA LEU A 50 10.23 -0.07 12.42
C LEU A 50 8.97 -0.37 11.59
N ALA A 51 7.91 0.44 11.74
CA ALA A 51 6.69 0.30 10.94
C ALA A 51 6.96 0.40 9.43
N GLY A 52 7.83 1.34 9.02
CA GLY A 52 8.24 1.48 7.63
C GLY A 52 9.02 0.26 7.13
N SER A 53 9.90 -0.30 7.96
CA SER A 53 10.67 -1.50 7.61
C SER A 53 9.77 -2.72 7.43
N ILE A 54 8.80 -2.93 8.32
CA ILE A 54 7.79 -4.00 8.22
C ILE A 54 6.98 -3.85 6.94
N THR A 55 6.46 -2.65 6.66
CA THR A 55 5.69 -2.34 5.45
C THR A 55 6.52 -2.64 4.18
N ASN A 56 7.79 -2.23 4.18
CA ASN A 56 8.68 -2.46 3.05
C ASN A 56 9.03 -3.94 2.84
N GLU A 57 9.10 -4.74 3.91
CA GLU A 57 9.29 -6.20 3.76
C GLU A 57 8.07 -6.88 3.16
N VAL A 58 6.84 -6.45 3.52
CA VAL A 58 5.61 -7.00 2.94
C VAL A 58 5.54 -6.74 1.44
N PHE A 59 5.88 -5.53 0.99
CA PHE A 59 5.76 -5.12 -0.42
C PHE A 59 7.06 -5.20 -1.23
N ALA A 60 8.15 -5.68 -0.63
CA ALA A 60 9.51 -5.68 -1.17
C ALA A 60 10.00 -4.30 -1.68
N THR A 61 9.50 -3.21 -1.11
CA THR A 61 9.86 -1.83 -1.48
C THR A 61 11.04 -1.31 -0.65
N ARG A 62 12.19 -1.98 -0.74
CA ARG A 62 13.37 -1.62 0.07
C ARG A 62 13.89 -0.22 -0.29
N ASN A 63 14.03 0.63 0.71
CA ASN A 63 14.63 1.96 0.54
C ASN A 63 16.16 1.84 0.42
N PRO A 64 16.77 2.33 -0.66
CA PRO A 64 18.22 2.17 -0.90
C PRO A 64 19.09 3.12 -0.08
N ALA A 65 18.51 4.12 0.63
CA ALA A 65 19.31 5.04 1.43
C ALA A 65 19.90 4.34 2.66
N GLU A 66 21.20 4.58 2.90
CA GLU A 66 22.03 3.86 3.87
C GLU A 66 21.40 3.75 5.27
N LYS A 67 20.81 4.85 5.76
CA LYS A 67 20.15 4.88 7.08
C LYS A 67 19.06 3.81 7.24
N PHE A 68 18.30 3.50 6.18
CA PHE A 68 17.24 2.50 6.24
C PHE A 68 17.79 1.08 6.10
N ILE A 69 18.84 0.91 5.32
CA ILE A 69 19.55 -0.37 5.19
C ILE A 69 20.16 -0.77 6.55
N LEU A 70 20.84 0.17 7.21
CA LEU A 70 21.46 -0.05 8.52
C LEU A 70 20.42 -0.36 9.57
N PHE A 71 19.37 0.46 9.68
CA PHE A 71 18.28 0.23 10.63
C PHE A 71 17.65 -1.15 10.46
N ARG A 72 17.34 -1.56 9.22
CA ARG A 72 16.78 -2.89 8.94
C ARG A 72 17.73 -3.99 9.36
N LYS A 73 19.02 -3.84 9.12
CA LYS A 73 20.05 -4.83 9.49
C LYS A 73 20.12 -5.00 11.01
N GLU A 74 20.12 -3.89 11.75
CA GLU A 74 20.22 -3.88 13.21
C GLU A 74 18.95 -4.41 13.89
N ASN A 75 17.78 -4.14 13.33
CA ASN A 75 16.48 -4.48 13.92
C ASN A 75 15.81 -5.68 13.23
N ARG A 76 16.58 -6.51 12.52
CA ARG A 76 16.03 -7.61 11.69
C ARG A 76 15.18 -8.59 12.49
N ALA A 77 15.59 -8.92 13.71
CA ALA A 77 14.86 -9.85 14.57
C ALA A 77 13.48 -9.31 14.97
N GLU A 78 13.40 -8.03 15.33
CA GLU A 78 12.13 -7.39 15.69
C GLU A 78 11.22 -7.26 14.47
N ILE A 79 11.77 -6.89 13.31
CA ILE A 79 11.01 -6.85 12.04
C ILE A 79 10.42 -8.23 11.71
N GLU A 80 11.21 -9.30 11.81
CA GLU A 80 10.74 -10.65 11.50
C GLU A 80 9.66 -11.11 12.49
N GLN A 81 9.83 -10.82 13.78
CA GLN A 81 8.84 -11.15 14.80
C GLN A 81 7.49 -10.47 14.54
N GLU A 82 7.52 -9.19 14.16
CA GLU A 82 6.32 -8.44 13.80
C GLU A 82 5.66 -8.96 12.52
N LEU A 83 6.46 -9.36 11.52
CA LEU A 83 5.94 -9.96 10.27
C LEU A 83 5.23 -11.29 10.52
N LEU A 84 5.78 -12.15 11.40
CA LEU A 84 5.19 -13.44 11.75
C LEU A 84 3.84 -13.29 12.49
N GLY A 85 3.68 -12.21 13.26
CA GLY A 85 2.44 -11.91 13.98
C GLY A 85 1.37 -11.20 13.14
N LEU A 86 1.75 -10.60 12.01
CA LEU A 86 0.91 -9.63 11.29
C LEU A 86 -0.47 -10.20 10.92
N ALA A 87 -0.52 -11.41 10.37
CA ALA A 87 -1.78 -12.01 9.93
C ALA A 87 -2.75 -12.32 11.08
N ALA A 88 -2.21 -12.71 12.25
CA ALA A 88 -3.00 -13.03 13.43
C ALA A 88 -3.51 -11.77 14.14
N GLU A 89 -2.72 -10.71 14.14
CA GLU A 89 -3.04 -9.47 14.86
C GLU A 89 -3.87 -8.48 14.03
N MET A 90 -3.73 -8.53 12.70
CA MET A 90 -4.43 -7.63 11.76
C MET A 90 -5.13 -8.41 10.64
N PRO A 91 -5.98 -9.41 10.95
CA PRO A 91 -6.64 -10.23 9.94
C PRO A 91 -7.49 -9.41 8.97
N GLN A 92 -8.05 -8.28 9.41
CA GLN A 92 -8.85 -7.37 8.59
C GLN A 92 -8.06 -6.76 7.42
N LEU A 93 -6.74 -6.64 7.53
CA LEU A 93 -5.88 -6.08 6.48
C LEU A 93 -5.45 -7.14 5.45
N CYS A 94 -5.46 -8.43 5.78
CA CYS A 94 -4.89 -9.49 4.95
C CYS A 94 -5.54 -9.55 3.56
N ALA A 95 -6.85 -9.36 3.46
CA ALA A 95 -7.54 -9.30 2.17
C ALA A 95 -7.08 -8.12 1.30
N LYS A 96 -6.88 -6.94 1.91
CA LYS A 96 -6.43 -5.73 1.21
C LYS A 96 -4.97 -5.85 0.76
N ILE A 97 -4.12 -6.43 1.60
CA ILE A 97 -2.72 -6.70 1.29
C ILE A 97 -2.62 -7.75 0.17
N THR A 98 -3.40 -8.84 0.26
CA THR A 98 -3.47 -9.89 -0.79
C THR A 98 -3.80 -9.28 -2.15
N ASP A 99 -4.84 -8.44 -2.21
CA ASP A 99 -5.26 -7.76 -3.44
C ASP A 99 -4.15 -6.85 -3.98
N ALA A 100 -3.55 -6.03 -3.11
CA ALA A 100 -2.50 -5.10 -3.49
C ALA A 100 -1.23 -5.81 -4.00
N LEU A 101 -0.82 -6.90 -3.35
CA LEU A 101 0.34 -7.69 -3.78
C LEU A 101 0.12 -8.34 -5.15
N ARG A 102 -1.08 -8.87 -5.40
CA ARG A 102 -1.42 -9.46 -6.70
C ARG A 102 -1.45 -8.41 -7.81
N ILE A 103 -2.06 -7.25 -7.56
CA ILE A 103 -2.05 -6.13 -8.49
C ILE A 103 -0.63 -5.64 -8.75
N GLN A 104 0.20 -5.52 -7.70
CA GLN A 104 1.61 -5.18 -7.83
C GLN A 104 2.35 -6.16 -8.74
N THR A 105 2.19 -7.48 -8.54
CA THR A 105 2.83 -8.50 -9.38
C THR A 105 2.34 -8.46 -10.82
N ILE A 106 1.06 -8.18 -11.07
CA ILE A 106 0.52 -8.01 -12.42
C ILE A 106 1.15 -6.78 -13.10
N CYS A 107 1.19 -5.64 -12.40
CA CYS A 107 1.81 -4.43 -12.92
C CYS A 107 3.32 -4.62 -13.18
N ASP A 108 4.03 -5.30 -12.27
CA ASP A 108 5.45 -5.64 -12.43
C ASP A 108 5.66 -6.50 -13.68
N HIS A 109 4.85 -7.53 -13.87
CA HIS A 109 4.92 -8.41 -15.03
C HIS A 109 4.68 -7.66 -16.35
N GLN A 110 3.69 -6.75 -16.40
CA GLN A 110 3.43 -5.92 -17.57
C GLN A 110 4.57 -4.94 -17.88
N GLU A 111 5.37 -4.58 -16.87
CA GLU A 111 6.57 -3.76 -17.01
C GLU A 111 7.86 -4.58 -17.25
N GLY A 112 7.75 -5.91 -17.39
CA GLY A 112 8.89 -6.81 -17.62
C GLY A 112 9.70 -7.16 -16.37
N LYS A 113 9.14 -6.95 -15.17
CA LYS A 113 9.74 -7.30 -13.88
C LYS A 113 9.09 -8.56 -13.32
N ASP A 114 9.87 -9.42 -12.68
CA ASP A 114 9.35 -10.55 -11.90
C ASP A 114 9.36 -10.23 -10.42
N SER A 115 8.17 -10.21 -9.81
CA SER A 115 7.98 -10.03 -8.37
C SER A 115 7.15 -11.14 -7.74
N THR A 116 7.07 -12.31 -8.39
CA THR A 116 6.32 -13.49 -7.89
C THR A 116 6.81 -13.97 -6.52
N ALA A 117 8.10 -13.79 -6.20
CA ALA A 117 8.67 -14.09 -4.90
C ALA A 117 7.98 -13.36 -3.73
N ILE A 118 7.37 -12.19 -3.98
CA ILE A 118 6.64 -11.43 -2.96
C ILE A 118 5.38 -12.19 -2.53
N LEU A 119 4.67 -12.81 -3.47
CA LEU A 119 3.49 -13.62 -3.16
C LEU A 119 3.85 -14.88 -2.38
N VAL A 120 4.96 -15.54 -2.74
CA VAL A 120 5.49 -16.69 -1.99
C VAL A 120 5.77 -16.29 -0.54
N ARG A 121 6.46 -15.16 -0.34
CA ARG A 121 6.76 -14.68 1.01
C ARG A 121 5.51 -14.31 1.81
N ALA A 122 4.55 -13.64 1.18
CA ALA A 122 3.29 -13.30 1.83
C ALA A 122 2.48 -14.54 2.23
N LYS A 123 2.56 -15.63 1.46
CA LYS A 123 1.99 -16.94 1.81
C LYS A 123 2.68 -17.55 3.03
N GLU A 124 4.01 -17.55 3.07
CA GLU A 124 4.77 -18.05 4.23
C GLU A 124 4.43 -17.30 5.53
N LEU A 125 4.15 -16.00 5.43
CA LEU A 125 3.74 -15.15 6.55
C LEU A 125 2.24 -15.28 6.90
N GLY A 126 1.47 -16.10 6.19
CA GLY A 126 0.02 -16.25 6.38
C GLY A 126 -0.82 -15.02 5.96
N ILE A 127 -0.22 -14.06 5.26
CA ILE A 127 -0.88 -12.83 4.80
C ILE A 127 -1.68 -13.08 3.53
N LEU A 128 -1.18 -13.95 2.65
CA LEU A 128 -1.80 -14.24 1.35
C LEU A 128 -3.00 -15.17 1.51
N ILE A 129 -4.19 -14.70 1.14
CA ILE A 129 -5.41 -15.53 1.12
C ILE A 129 -5.52 -16.21 -0.25
N GLU A 130 -5.17 -17.49 -0.32
CA GLU A 130 -5.07 -18.25 -1.59
C GLU A 130 -6.40 -18.34 -2.33
N GLU A 131 -7.48 -18.68 -1.62
CA GLU A 131 -8.85 -18.85 -2.15
C GLU A 131 -9.49 -17.54 -2.64
N ARG A 132 -8.88 -16.40 -2.34
CA ARG A 132 -9.38 -15.12 -2.82
C ARG A 132 -9.13 -15.03 -4.33
N GLU A 133 -10.07 -14.53 -5.09
CA GLU A 133 -9.84 -14.23 -6.51
C GLU A 133 -8.97 -12.98 -6.70
N ILE A 134 -8.33 -12.86 -7.86
CA ILE A 134 -7.60 -11.63 -8.22
C ILE A 134 -8.64 -10.56 -8.56
N PRO A 135 -8.60 -9.37 -7.92
CA PRO A 135 -9.59 -8.34 -8.17
C PRO A 135 -9.42 -7.75 -9.57
N LEU A 136 -10.54 -7.43 -10.22
CA LEU A 136 -10.53 -6.59 -11.42
C LEU A 136 -9.98 -5.19 -11.08
N PRO A 137 -9.32 -4.50 -12.03
CA PRO A 137 -8.79 -3.15 -11.80
C PRO A 137 -9.81 -2.17 -11.22
N SER A 138 -11.04 -2.14 -11.73
CA SER A 138 -12.11 -1.28 -11.25
C SER A 138 -12.49 -1.58 -9.80
N THR A 139 -12.69 -2.87 -9.47
CA THR A 139 -13.02 -3.33 -8.12
C THR A 139 -11.92 -3.02 -7.12
N PHE A 140 -10.66 -3.21 -7.52
CA PHE A 140 -9.50 -2.83 -6.70
C PHE A 140 -9.50 -1.32 -6.44
N MET A 141 -9.66 -0.50 -7.49
CA MET A 141 -9.67 0.96 -7.37
C MET A 141 -10.81 1.48 -6.47
N SER A 142 -12.01 0.91 -6.57
CA SER A 142 -13.11 1.24 -5.65
C SER A 142 -12.78 0.88 -4.20
N THR A 143 -12.16 -0.28 -3.99
CA THR A 143 -11.80 -0.77 -2.65
C THR A 143 -10.72 0.10 -2.00
N VAL A 144 -9.67 0.44 -2.73
CA VAL A 144 -8.58 1.30 -2.19
C VAL A 144 -9.04 2.74 -1.99
N ARG A 145 -10.00 3.24 -2.78
CA ARG A 145 -10.60 4.56 -2.54
C ARG A 145 -11.36 4.59 -1.22
N ALA A 146 -12.26 3.64 -1.00
CA ALA A 146 -13.01 3.53 0.26
C ALA A 146 -12.06 3.36 1.47
N LEU A 147 -11.02 2.53 1.32
CA LEU A 147 -9.98 2.37 2.34
C LEU A 147 -9.22 3.68 2.59
N GLY A 148 -8.86 4.40 1.53
CA GLY A 148 -8.19 5.70 1.65
C GLY A 148 -9.04 6.73 2.37
N GLU A 149 -10.36 6.76 2.13
CA GLU A 149 -11.31 7.63 2.84
C GLU A 149 -11.41 7.25 4.33
N GLU A 150 -11.57 5.97 4.66
CA GLU A 150 -11.61 5.47 6.04
C GLU A 150 -10.38 5.90 6.84
N HIS A 151 -9.20 5.88 6.21
CA HIS A 151 -7.94 6.27 6.83
C HIS A 151 -7.57 7.75 6.62
N ASN A 152 -8.46 8.60 6.10
CA ASN A 152 -8.20 10.03 5.83
C ASN A 152 -6.96 10.28 4.95
N LEU A 153 -6.71 9.39 3.99
CA LEU A 153 -5.66 9.49 2.97
C LEU A 153 -6.19 10.09 1.66
N ILE A 154 -7.50 9.96 1.43
CA ILE A 154 -8.21 10.58 0.31
C ILE A 154 -9.24 11.54 0.89
N VAL A 155 -9.15 12.80 0.49
CA VAL A 155 -10.19 13.79 0.78
C VAL A 155 -11.11 13.84 -0.45
N PRO A 156 -12.41 13.52 -0.32
CA PRO A 156 -13.33 13.67 -1.43
C PRO A 156 -13.36 15.14 -1.87
N PRO A 157 -13.43 15.43 -3.18
CA PRO A 157 -13.49 16.80 -3.66
C PRO A 157 -14.68 17.51 -3.01
N VAL A 158 -14.41 18.68 -2.43
CA VAL A 158 -15.46 19.56 -1.92
C VAL A 158 -16.36 19.92 -3.11
N GLN A 159 -17.66 19.68 -2.98
CA GLN A 159 -18.62 20.16 -3.98
C GLN A 159 -18.59 21.69 -3.94
N ILE A 160 -17.92 22.30 -4.90
CA ILE A 160 -17.91 23.74 -5.09
C ILE A 160 -19.30 24.11 -5.63
N THR A 161 -20.05 24.94 -4.92
CA THR A 161 -21.31 25.47 -5.46
C THR A 161 -21.00 26.48 -6.57
N PRO A 162 -21.91 26.71 -7.54
CA PRO A 162 -21.66 27.67 -8.63
C PRO A 162 -21.26 29.08 -8.16
N GLU A 163 -21.65 29.49 -6.95
CA GLU A 163 -21.29 30.79 -6.38
C GLU A 163 -19.82 30.86 -5.93
N GLN A 164 -19.20 29.73 -5.59
CA GLN A 164 -17.81 29.67 -5.11
C GLN A 164 -16.80 29.68 -6.28
N ASP A 165 -17.20 29.21 -7.46
CA ASP A 165 -16.35 29.19 -8.67
C ASP A 165 -16.08 30.60 -9.22
N GLN A 166 -17.03 31.53 -9.06
CA GLN A 166 -16.86 32.94 -9.49
C GLN A 166 -15.84 33.72 -8.65
N SER A 167 -15.52 33.26 -7.44
CA SER A 167 -14.59 33.95 -6.54
C SER A 167 -13.11 33.60 -6.77
N ILE A 168 -12.82 32.58 -7.56
CA ILE A 168 -11.44 32.09 -7.82
C ILE A 168 -10.82 32.78 -9.04
N VAL A 169 -11.62 33.50 -9.84
CA VAL A 169 -11.20 34.19 -11.07
C VAL A 169 -11.18 35.70 -10.87
N HIS A 170 -10.46 36.20 -9.86
CA HIS A 170 -10.13 37.63 -9.73
C HIS A 170 -8.70 37.85 -9.24
#